data_AF-J3AN72-F1
#
_entry.id   AF-J3AN72-F1
#
_cell.length_a   1.000
_cell.length_b   1.000
_cell.length_c   1.000
_cell.angle_alpha   90.00
_cell.angle_beta   90.00
_cell.angle_gamma   90.00
#
_symmetry.space_group_name_H-M   'P 1'
#
loop_
_entity.id
_entity.type
_entity.pdbx_description
1 polymer ?
#
loop_
_entity_poly.entity_id
_entity_poly.type
_entity_poly.pdbx_seq_one_letter_code
_entity_poly.pdbx_strand_id
1 'polypeptide(L)'
;MAIPAPSPHRMNRHAIEVLDAARVAAKDKPIKPTPAVRLALSWLSLNKIAEGFQVERYWEALTKTPPHGMADYVRARDMQIYIDRWTKVAAGG
;
A
#
# COMPACT_ATOMS: atom_id res chain seq x y z
N MET A 1 -22.33 -3.46 20.46
CA MET A 1 -21.39 -2.38 20.87
C MET A 1 -20.86 -1.76 19.58
N ALA A 2 -21.23 -0.53 19.26
CA ALA A 2 -20.77 0.11 18.02
C ALA A 2 -19.29 0.45 18.15
N ILE A 3 -18.46 -0.06 17.24
CA ILE A 3 -17.05 0.31 17.18
C ILE A 3 -17.01 1.77 16.70
N PRO A 4 -16.55 2.72 17.51
CA PRO A 4 -16.52 4.12 17.10
C PRO A 4 -15.61 4.27 15.88
N ALA A 5 -16.07 5.04 14.89
CA ALA A 5 -15.29 5.30 13.70
C ALA A 5 -13.93 5.90 14.10
N PRO A 6 -12.80 5.31 13.67
CA PRO A 6 -11.49 5.84 13.98
C PRO A 6 -11.33 7.22 13.32
N SER A 7 -10.66 8.14 14.02
CA SER A 7 -10.30 9.43 13.42
C SER A 7 -9.31 9.23 12.27
N PRO A 8 -9.26 10.13 11.27
CA PRO A 8 -8.29 10.07 10.19
C PRO A 8 -6.84 9.97 10.70
N HIS A 9 -6.51 10.69 11.78
CA HIS A 9 -5.20 10.59 12.42
C HIS A 9 -4.88 9.19 12.96
N ARG A 10 -5.86 8.52 13.60
CA ARG A 10 -5.70 7.15 14.10
C ARG A 10 -5.55 6.15 12.95
N MET A 11 -6.29 6.34 11.85
CA MET A 11 -6.16 5.51 10.65
C MET A 11 -4.82 5.69 9.95
N ASN A 12 -4.32 6.92 9.84
CA ASN A 12 -2.99 7.21 9.30
C ASN A 12 -1.89 6.53 10.10
N ARG A 13 -1.96 6.64 11.43
CA ARG A 13 -1.02 5.95 12.32
C ARG A 13 -1.05 4.44 12.12
N HIS A 14 -2.24 3.84 12.04
CA HIS A 14 -2.36 2.41 11.83
C HIS A 14 -1.82 1.96 10.46
N ALA A 15 -2.08 2.74 9.40
CA ALA A 15 -1.50 2.48 8.08
C ALA A 15 0.02 2.51 8.14
N ILE A 16 0.62 3.51 8.80
CA ILE A 16 2.08 3.61 8.99
C ILE A 16 2.62 2.40 9.77
N GLU A 17 1.97 2.00 10.86
CA GLU A 17 2.37 0.84 11.68
C GLU A 17 2.37 -0.46 10.86
N VAL A 18 1.37 -0.66 9.98
CA VAL A 18 1.32 -1.81 9.06
C VAL A 18 2.50 -1.77 8.08
N LEU A 19 2.84 -0.60 7.54
CA LEU A 19 3.96 -0.45 6.60
C LEU A 19 5.31 -0.62 7.30
N ASP A 20 5.45 -0.17 8.54
CA ASP A 20 6.66 -0.38 9.34
C ASP A 20 6.87 -1.86 9.65
N ALA A 21 5.81 -2.58 10.05
CA ALA A 21 5.88 -4.02 10.25
C ALA A 21 6.25 -4.75 8.94
N ALA A 22 5.65 -4.34 7.82
CA ALA A 22 5.98 -4.86 6.50
C ALA A 22 7.44 -4.60 6.11
N ARG A 23 7.97 -3.40 6.40
CA ARG A 23 9.37 -3.02 6.18
C ARG A 23 10.33 -3.86 7.00
N VAL A 24 10.03 -4.07 8.29
CA VAL A 24 10.84 -4.92 9.17
C VAL A 24 10.86 -6.35 8.64
N ALA A 25 9.70 -6.89 8.24
CA ALA A 25 9.61 -8.22 7.65
C ALA A 25 10.33 -8.31 6.28
N ALA A 26 10.34 -7.22 5.51
CA ALA A 26 11.01 -7.13 4.21
C ALA A 26 12.53 -6.96 4.30
N LYS A 27 13.08 -6.72 5.50
CA LYS A 27 14.50 -6.41 5.71
C LYS A 27 15.43 -7.52 5.22
N ASP A 28 15.08 -8.77 5.52
CA ASP A 28 15.93 -9.93 5.21
C ASP A 28 15.52 -10.60 3.89
N LYS A 29 14.23 -10.51 3.54
CA LYS A 29 13.68 -11.05 2.29
C LYS A 29 12.43 -10.29 1.90
N PRO A 30 12.11 -10.19 0.60
CA PRO A 30 10.89 -9.57 0.14
C PRO A 30 9.66 -10.29 0.73
N ILE A 31 8.65 -9.49 1.09
CA ILE A 31 7.41 -10.01 1.63
C ILE A 31 6.45 -10.42 0.52
N LYS A 32 5.55 -11.36 0.81
CA LYS A 32 4.42 -11.63 -0.07
C LYS A 32 3.46 -10.43 -0.05
N PRO A 33 2.88 -10.05 -1.21
CA PRO A 33 1.79 -9.10 -1.26
C PRO A 33 0.64 -9.47 -0.32
N THR A 34 0.36 -8.66 0.69
CA THR A 34 -0.79 -8.88 1.59
C THR A 34 -1.87 -7.81 1.39
N PRO A 35 -3.16 -8.14 1.61
CA PRO A 35 -4.24 -7.16 1.54
C PRO A 35 -4.04 -5.98 2.50
N ALA A 36 -3.46 -6.22 3.69
CA ALA A 36 -3.22 -5.19 4.69
C ALA A 36 -2.25 -4.12 4.20
N VAL A 37 -1.13 -4.52 3.60
CA VAL A 37 -0.14 -3.57 3.04
C VAL A 37 -0.74 -2.82 1.86
N ARG A 38 -1.54 -3.48 1.02
CA ARG A 38 -2.24 -2.81 -0.10
C ARG A 38 -3.19 -1.74 0.39
N LEU A 39 -4.01 -2.07 1.39
CA LEU A 39 -4.97 -1.14 1.97
C LEU A 39 -4.27 0.05 2.64
N ALA A 40 -3.19 -0.19 3.40
CA ALA A 40 -2.42 0.86 4.04
C ALA A 40 -1.81 1.84 3.01
N LEU A 41 -1.22 1.30 1.93
CA LEU A 41 -0.65 2.11 0.86
C LEU A 41 -1.70 2.94 0.10
N SER A 42 -2.82 2.33 -0.27
CA SER A 42 -3.92 3.05 -0.91
C SER A 42 -4.53 4.10 0.01
N TRP A 43 -4.66 3.82 1.30
CA TRP A 43 -5.13 4.80 2.28
C TRP A 43 -4.24 6.04 2.32
N LEU A 44 -2.91 5.86 2.40
CA LEU A 44 -1.98 6.99 2.41
C LEU A 44 -2.00 7.78 1.09
N SER A 45 -2.12 7.09 -0.05
CA SER A 45 -2.21 7.72 -1.36
C SER A 45 -3.49 8.56 -1.51
N LEU A 46 -4.65 8.00 -1.15
CA LEU A 46 -5.94 8.68 -1.28
C LEU A 46 -6.05 9.90 -0.37
N ASN A 47 -5.48 9.82 0.82
CA ASN A 47 -5.45 10.94 1.77
C ASN A 47 -4.31 11.95 1.47
N LYS A 48 -3.62 11.82 0.33
CA LYS A 48 -2.53 12.71 -0.11
C LYS A 48 -1.37 12.82 0.89
N ILE A 49 -1.13 11.76 1.66
CA ILE A 49 -0.01 11.68 2.62
C ILE A 49 1.26 11.23 1.90
N ALA A 50 1.11 10.39 0.88
CA ALA A 50 2.17 9.96 -0.01
C ALA A 50 1.69 10.07 -1.46
N GLU A 51 2.60 10.41 -2.38
CA GLU A 51 2.27 10.44 -3.81
C GLU A 51 2.17 9.03 -4.38
N GLY A 52 1.32 8.83 -5.39
CA GLY A 52 1.09 7.51 -6.00
C GLY A 52 2.37 6.83 -6.46
N PHE A 53 3.29 7.59 -7.08
CA PHE A 53 4.58 7.05 -7.52
C PHE A 53 5.48 6.58 -6.35
N GLN A 54 5.41 7.26 -5.20
CA GLN A 54 6.17 6.88 -4.00
C GLN A 54 5.62 5.58 -3.42
N VAL A 55 4.29 5.45 -3.41
CA VAL A 55 3.57 4.25 -2.97
C VAL A 55 3.91 3.06 -3.86
N GLU A 56 3.94 3.24 -5.18
CA GLU A 56 4.37 2.19 -6.13
C GLU A 56 5.80 1.74 -5.87
N ARG A 57 6.76 2.68 -5.79
CA ARG A 57 8.17 2.35 -5.52
C ARG A 57 8.36 1.63 -4.19
N TYR A 58 7.61 2.05 -3.17
CA TYR A 58 7.67 1.42 -1.85
C TYR A 58 7.09 0.00 -1.87
N TRP A 59 5.96 -0.20 -2.55
CA TRP A 59 5.38 -1.52 -2.76
C TRP A 59 6.33 -2.47 -3.49
N GLU A 60 6.99 -1.98 -4.53
CA GLU A 60 8.00 -2.75 -5.26
C GLU A 60 9.16 -3.14 -4.34
N ALA A 61 9.70 -2.20 -3.56
CA ALA A 61 10.82 -2.46 -2.66
C ALA A 61 10.47 -3.51 -1.57
N LEU A 62 9.23 -3.51 -1.08
CA LEU A 62 8.78 -4.49 -0.09
C LEU A 62 8.60 -5.90 -0.68
N THR A 63 8.18 -6.02 -1.94
CA THR A 63 7.70 -7.28 -2.52
C THR A 63 8.61 -7.90 -3.58
N LYS A 64 9.55 -7.14 -4.15
CA LYS A 64 10.50 -7.63 -5.16
C LYS A 64 11.71 -8.28 -4.51
N THR A 65 12.05 -9.49 -4.95
CA THR A 65 13.45 -9.94 -5.00
C THR A 65 14.04 -9.34 -6.28
N PRO A 66 15.13 -8.54 -6.26
CA PRO A 66 15.87 -8.31 -7.51
C PRO A 66 16.46 -9.68 -7.93
N PRO A 67 16.45 -10.18 -9.20
CA PRO A 67 16.54 -9.50 -10.51
C PRO A 67 15.77 -10.19 -11.70
N HIS A 68 16.01 -9.67 -12.93
CA HIS A 68 15.69 -10.17 -14.29
C HIS A 68 14.23 -10.41 -14.74
N GLY A 69 13.74 -9.48 -15.57
CA GLY A 69 12.96 -9.75 -16.79
C GLY A 69 11.53 -10.27 -16.59
N MET A 70 10.54 -9.41 -16.87
CA MET A 70 9.08 -9.67 -16.94
C MET A 70 8.27 -9.60 -15.63
N ALA A 71 8.85 -9.80 -14.45
CA ALA A 71 8.07 -9.76 -13.19
C ALA A 71 7.68 -8.33 -12.73
N ASP A 72 8.37 -7.30 -13.23
CA ASP A 72 8.20 -5.91 -12.79
C ASP A 72 6.89 -5.28 -13.30
N TYR A 73 6.52 -5.56 -14.55
CA TYR A 73 5.34 -4.94 -15.20
C TYR A 73 4.01 -5.34 -14.56
N VAL A 74 3.86 -6.60 -14.14
CA VAL A 74 2.61 -7.13 -13.60
C VAL A 74 2.33 -6.63 -12.18
N ARG A 75 3.37 -6.33 -11.38
CA ARG A 75 3.22 -5.92 -9.97
C ARG A 75 3.16 -4.42 -9.74
N ALA A 76 3.87 -3.61 -10.52
CA ALA A 76 3.65 -2.16 -10.51
C ALA A 76 2.21 -1.82 -10.92
N ARG A 77 1.73 -2.51 -11.97
CA ARG A 77 0.37 -2.39 -12.46
C ARG A 77 -0.69 -2.89 -11.47
N ASP A 78 -0.40 -3.92 -10.66
CA ASP A 78 -1.29 -4.38 -9.58
C ASP A 78 -1.62 -3.23 -8.62
N MET A 79 -0.62 -2.43 -8.24
CA MET A 79 -0.81 -1.35 -7.29
C MET A 79 -1.50 -0.13 -7.89
N GLN A 80 -1.18 0.21 -9.14
CA GLN A 80 -1.91 1.23 -9.91
C GLN A 80 -3.39 0.86 -10.04
N ILE A 81 -3.71 -0.37 -10.46
CA ILE A 81 -5.09 -0.84 -10.56
C ILE A 81 -5.81 -0.73 -9.20
N TYR A 82 -5.11 -1.06 -8.11
CA TYR A 82 -5.69 -1.01 -6.78
C TYR A 82 -5.97 0.44 -6.34
N ILE A 83 -5.03 1.37 -6.54
CA ILE A 83 -5.22 2.80 -6.23
C ILE A 83 -6.32 3.39 -7.11
N ASP A 84 -6.33 3.13 -8.41
CA ASP A 84 -7.34 3.63 -9.35
C ASP A 84 -8.74 3.16 -8.97
N ARG A 85 -8.88 1.88 -8.60
CA ARG A 85 -10.15 1.31 -8.15
C ARG A 85 -10.67 2.02 -6.92
N TRP A 86 -9.81 2.25 -5.92
CA TRP A 86 -10.20 2.94 -4.69
C TRP A 86 -10.45 4.43 -4.90
N THR A 87 -9.76 5.06 -5.84
CA THR A 87 -9.98 6.46 -6.24
C THR A 87 -11.38 6.64 -6.83
N LYS A 88 -11.81 5.73 -7.71
CA LYS A 88 -13.18 5.72 -8.24
C LYS A 88 -14.24 5.57 -7.16
N VAL A 89 -14.02 4.67 -6.19
CA VAL A 89 -14.94 4.49 -5.04
C VAL A 89 -14.99 5.75 -4.18
N ALA A 90 -13.84 6.37 -3.88
CA ALA A 90 -13.77 7.58 -3.08
C ALA A 90 -14.42 8.80 -3.76
N ALA A 91 -14.42 8.83 -5.10
CA ALA A 91 -15.08 9.87 -5.90
C ALA A 91 -16.61 9.72 -5.99
N GLY A 92 -17.21 8.72 -5.32
CA GLY A 92 -18.66 8.49 -5.31
C GLY A 92 -19.19 7.70 -6.51
N GLY A 93 -18.37 6.80 -7.06
CA GLY A 93 -18.81 5.84 -8.08
C GLY A 93 -19.93 4.92 -7.62
#